data_AF-A0A7K4FE73-F1
#
_entry.id   AF-A0A7K4FE73-F1
#
_cell.length_a   1.000
_cell.length_b   1.000
_cell.length_c   1.000
_cell.angle_alpha   90.00
_cell.angle_beta   90.00
_cell.angle_gamma   90.00
#
_symmetry.space_group_name_H-M   'P 1'
#
loop_
_entity.id
_entity.type
_entity.pdbx_description
1 polymer ?
#
loop_
_entity_poly.entity_id
_entity_poly.type
_entity_poly.pdbx_seq_one_letter_code
_entity_poly.pdbx_strand_id
1 'polypeptide(L)' 'MADSSTKRWPVIQDILKREGIARQHLNSFDEFLERGLQSIINEVGQIDIENAEYPYKIQLGKVKLQQPRMMELDGSI' A
#
# COMPACT_ATOMS: atom_id res chain seq x y z
N MET A 1 42.46 -21.68 12.42
CA MET A 1 41.13 -22.33 12.31
C MET A 1 40.13 -21.22 12.04
N ALA A 2 39.52 -21.17 10.85
CA ALA A 2 38.51 -20.16 10.56
C ALA A 2 37.30 -20.39 11.47
N ASP A 3 36.93 -19.37 12.23
CA ASP A 3 35.79 -19.42 13.15
C ASP A 3 34.51 -19.80 12.38
N SER A 4 33.72 -20.72 12.95
CA SER A 4 32.50 -21.27 12.34
C SER A 4 31.51 -20.17 11.93
N SER A 5 31.53 -19.04 12.64
CA SER A 5 30.77 -17.83 12.35
C SER A 5 31.01 -17.27 10.93
N THR A 6 32.25 -17.34 10.43
CA THR A 6 32.64 -16.72 9.15
C THR A 6 32.07 -17.49 7.95
N LYS A 7 31.76 -18.78 8.10
CA LYS A 7 31.17 -19.59 7.02
C LYS A 7 29.73 -19.18 6.68
N ARG A 8 28.98 -18.60 7.63
CA ARG A 8 27.58 -18.18 7.42
C ARG A 8 27.46 -16.74 6.92
N TRP A 9 28.53 -15.95 7.07
CA TRP A 9 28.56 -14.54 6.67
C TRP A 9 28.18 -14.29 5.20
N PRO A 10 28.63 -15.09 4.21
CA PRO A 10 28.24 -14.87 2.81
C PRO A 10 26.72 -14.95 2.58
N VAL A 11 26.03 -15.82 3.33
CA VAL A 11 24.57 -15.98 3.23
C VAL A 11 23.87 -14.75 3.82
N ILE A 12 24.29 -14.29 4.99
CA ILE A 12 23.73 -13.09 5.61
C ILE A 12 23.99 -11.86 4.74
N GLN A 13 25.19 -11.74 4.19
CA GLN A 13 25.56 -10.64 3.30
C GLN A 13 24.70 -10.65 2.02
N ASP A 14 24.41 -11.82 1.45
CA ASP A 14 23.54 -11.95 0.28
C ASP A 14 22.09 -11.54 0.61
N ILE A 15 21.54 -12.00 1.75
CA ILE A 15 20.20 -11.59 2.21
C ILE A 15 20.12 -10.08 2.39
N LEU A 16 21.09 -9.46 3.08
CA LEU A 16 21.09 -8.01 3.33
C LEU A 16 21.23 -7.20 2.03
N LYS A 17 21.98 -7.71 1.04
CA LYS A 17 22.11 -7.05 -0.27
C LYS A 17 20.82 -7.11 -1.09
N ARG A 18 20.09 -8.24 -1.02
CA ARG A 18 18.85 -8.44 -1.77
C ARG A 18 17.66 -7.75 -1.12
N GLU A 19 17.47 -8.01 0.16
CA GLU A 19 16.31 -7.54 0.94
C GLU A 19 16.52 -6.12 1.48
N GLY A 20 17.76 -5.63 1.53
CA GLY A 20 18.09 -4.36 2.14
C GLY A 20 18.01 -4.40 3.68
N ILE A 21 18.22 -3.24 4.31
CA ILE A 21 18.14 -3.07 5.76
C ILE A 21 16.88 -2.29 6.09
N ALA A 22 16.11 -2.76 7.08
CA ALA A 22 14.95 -2.06 7.64
C ALA A 22 13.83 -1.68 6.63
N ARG A 23 13.59 -2.50 5.59
CA ARG A 23 12.56 -2.24 4.57
C ARG A 23 11.13 -2.59 4.99
N GLN A 24 10.89 -3.09 6.21
CA GLN A 24 9.57 -3.55 6.62
C GLN A 24 8.47 -2.50 6.46
N HIS A 25 8.78 -1.22 6.69
CA HIS A 25 7.81 -0.14 6.51
C HIS A 25 7.52 0.16 5.04
N LEU A 26 8.54 0.09 4.17
CA LEU A 26 8.36 0.26 2.73
C LEU A 26 7.51 -0.88 2.17
N ASN A 27 7.85 -2.12 2.52
CA ASN A 27 7.09 -3.29 2.07
C ASN A 27 5.64 -3.25 2.55
N SER A 28 5.41 -2.88 3.81
CA SER A 28 4.05 -2.74 4.35
C SER A 28 3.27 -1.60 3.70
N PHE A 29 3.93 -0.49 3.37
CA PHE A 29 3.32 0.62 2.65
C PHE A 29 2.95 0.23 1.21
N ASP A 30 3.85 -0.45 0.50
CA ASP A 30 3.61 -0.93 -0.86
C ASP A 30 2.45 -1.94 -0.88
N GLU A 31 2.42 -2.90 0.06
CA GLU A 31 1.31 -3.86 0.20
C GLU A 31 -0.02 -3.16 0.48
N PHE A 32 -0.01 -2.15 1.35
CA PHE A 32 -1.19 -1.35 1.65
C PHE A 32 -1.68 -0.58 0.41
N LEU A 33 -0.78 0.05 -0.35
CA LEU A 33 -1.14 0.76 -1.57
C LEU A 33 -1.67 -0.16 -2.66
N GLU A 34 -1.02 -1.29 -2.90
CA GLU A 34 -1.35 -2.20 -4.00
C GLU A 34 -2.63 -3.01 -3.75
N ARG A 35 -2.88 -3.40 -2.49
CA ARG A 35 -3.96 -4.33 -2.14
C ARG A 35 -4.85 -3.81 -1.03
N GLY A 36 -4.26 -3.26 0.03
CA GLY A 36 -4.99 -2.81 1.21
C GLY A 36 -6.08 -1.79 0.89
N LEU A 37 -5.75 -0.73 0.15
CA LEU A 37 -6.71 0.32 -0.24
C LEU A 37 -7.91 -0.25 -0.99
N GLN A 38 -7.68 -1.08 -2.01
CA GLN A 38 -8.78 -1.67 -2.78
C GLN A 38 -9.59 -2.65 -1.94
N SER A 39 -8.95 -3.40 -1.03
CA SER A 39 -9.66 -4.31 -0.13
C SER A 39 -10.66 -3.57 0.75
N ILE A 40 -10.27 -2.41 1.30
CA ILE A 40 -11.17 -1.58 2.13
C ILE A 40 -12.36 -1.09 1.30
N ILE A 41 -12.13 -0.61 0.08
CA ILE A 41 -13.23 -0.17 -0.81
C ILE A 41 -14.16 -1.32 -1.17
N ASN A 42 -13.62 -2.51 -1.42
CA ASN A 42 -14.41 -3.70 -1.74
C ASN A 42 -15.22 -4.19 -0.52
N GLU A 43 -14.67 -4.06 0.69
CA GLU A 43 -15.35 -4.42 1.94
C GLU A 43 -16.58 -3.53 2.17
N VAL A 44 -16.46 -2.22 1.92
CA VAL A 44 -17.61 -1.30 1.96
C VAL A 44 -18.58 -1.63 0.82
N GLY A 45 -18.07 -1.77 -0.40
CA GLY A 45 -18.79 -2.21 -1.61
C GLY A 45 -19.82 -1.22 -2.15
N GLN A 46 -20.79 -0.83 -1.34
CA GLN A 46 -21.85 0.09 -1.69
C GLN A 46 -22.27 0.96 -0.51
N ILE A 47 -22.82 2.14 -0.81
CA ILE A 47 -23.43 3.03 0.16
C ILE A 47 -24.91 3.13 -0.19
N ASP A 48 -25.77 2.67 0.72
CA ASP A 48 -27.21 2.75 0.58
C ASP A 48 -27.69 4.12 1.06
N ILE A 49 -28.47 4.82 0.23
CA ILE A 49 -29.05 6.13 0.55
C ILE A 49 -30.55 5.97 0.74
N GLU A 50 -30.97 6.05 2.00
CA GLU A 50 -32.37 5.94 2.42
C GLU A 50 -33.07 7.29 2.27
N ASN A 51 -33.56 7.58 1.07
CA ASN A 51 -34.49 8.68 0.82
C ASN A 51 -35.93 8.13 0.81
N ALA A 52 -36.84 8.83 1.49
CA ALA A 52 -38.24 8.43 1.65
C ALA A 52 -39.01 8.30 0.33
N GLU A 53 -38.68 9.09 -0.70
CA GLU A 53 -39.35 9.02 -2.01
C GLU A 53 -38.60 8.13 -3.02
N TYR A 54 -37.27 8.18 -3.05
CA TYR A 54 -36.46 7.47 -4.04
C TYR A 54 -35.18 6.93 -3.42
N PRO A 55 -35.19 5.72 -2.82
CA PRO A 55 -33.98 5.10 -2.32
C PRO A 55 -33.05 4.74 -3.48
N TYR A 56 -31.76 4.96 -3.30
CA TYR A 56 -30.74 4.61 -4.30
C TYR A 56 -29.45 4.14 -3.65
N LYS A 57 -28.57 3.54 -4.44
CA LYS A 57 -27.29 2.98 -3.99
C LYS A 57 -26.14 3.56 -4.79
N ILE A 58 -25.03 3.82 -4.12
CA ILE A 58 -23.77 4.23 -4.74
C ILE A 58 -22.83 3.03 -4.70
N GLN A 59 -22.43 2.51 -5.86
CA GLN A 59 -21.46 1.42 -5.95
C GLN A 59 -20.04 1.98 -6.03
N LEU A 60 -19.16 1.48 -5.16
CA LEU A 60 -17.76 1.90 -5.14
C LEU A 60 -16.95 1.05 -6.12
N GLY A 61 -16.13 1.72 -6.93
CA GLY A 61 -15.35 1.10 -7.99
C GLY A 61 -13.87 0.91 -7.64
N LYS A 62 -13.05 0.80 -8.69
CA LYS A 62 -11.59 0.63 -8.56
C LYS A 62 -10.90 1.95 -8.20
N VAL A 63 -10.05 1.92 -7.18
CA VAL A 63 -9.18 3.04 -6.79
C VAL A 63 -8.09 3.25 -7.83
N LYS A 64 -7.76 4.52 -8.10
CA LYS A 64 -6.65 4.91 -8.97
C LYS A 64 -5.63 5.68 -8.16
N LEU A 65 -4.40 5.17 -8.13
CA LEU A 65 -3.26 5.88 -7.58
C LEU A 65 -2.72 6.86 -8.63
N GLN A 66 -2.48 8.10 -8.22
CA GLN A 66 -1.85 9.13 -9.06
C GLN A 66 -0.46 9.44 -8.52
N GLN A 67 0.35 10.10 -9.36
CA GLN A 67 1.65 10.58 -8.93
C GLN A 67 1.48 11.67 -7.85
N PRO A 68 2.43 11.78 -6.90
CA PRO A 68 2.44 12.86 -5.93
C PRO A 68 2.38 14.23 -6.62
N ARG A 69 1.47 15.09 -6.16
CA ARG A 69 1.33 16.47 -6.65
C ARG A 69 1.03 17.40 -5.49
N MET A 70 1.43 18.66 -5.62
CA MET A 70 0.95 19.75 -4.77
C MET A 70 -0.14 20.52 -5.53
N MET A 71 -1.08 21.10 -4.79
CA MET A 71 -2.10 21.97 -5.34
C MET A 71 -2.19 23.16 -4.42
N GLU A 72 -1.99 24.36 -4.97
CA GLU A 72 -2.06 25.60 -4.21
C GLU A 72 -3.53 25.97 -3.93
N LEU A 73 -3.76 26.95 -3.05
CA LEU A 73 -5.11 27.40 -2.69
C LEU A 73 -5.91 27.93 -3.90
N ASP A 74 -5.22 28.40 -4.94
CA ASP A 74 -5.81 28.88 -6.19
C ASP A 74 -6.14 27.76 -7.19
N GLY A 75 -5.83 26.51 -6.85
CA GLY A 75 -6.06 25.35 -7.69
C GLY A 75 -5.01 25.14 -8.78
N SER A 76 -3.91 25.92 -8.78
CA SER A 76 -2.75 25.66 -9.62
C SER A 76 -1.99 24.40 -9.17
N ILE A 77 -1.35 23.74 -10.12
CA ILE A 77 -0.56 22.50 -9.95
C ILE A 77 0.90 22.81 -10.27
#